data_AF-A0A972KMX6-F1
#
_entry.id   AF-A0A972KMX6-F1
#
_cell.length_a   1.000
_cell.length_b   1.000
_cell.length_c   1.000
_cell.angle_alpha   90.00
_cell.angle_beta   90.00
_cell.angle_gamma   90.00
#
_symmetry.space_group_name_H-M   'P 1'
#
loop_
_entity.id
_entity.type
_entity.pdbx_description
1 polymer ?
#
loop_
_entity_poly.entity_id
_entity_poly.type
_entity_poly.pdbx_seq_one_letter_code
_entity_poly.pdbx_strand_id
1 'polypeptide(L)'
;MVAQNRKEKIFQMHAEVCKSFSGPTRLKVLDFLRGGEMNKGGRFLPVLLLLLLFPFTFSASSANKWWNENWTYRVELTFRAKEGLSGKDIPVVITAEKLYKKIGIKDLNLYSLRVINAEGAEVPLQIDEKDGTGEYQKDPNGKWDRDDEVVFSADIDKDKETVYWLYFRKAFSPLPEYPGGITAERIVPDRDRPYDLELTNGDLTIGIRGKSTVKDPLKGVGQGRITMINRKEKKFFRPQGAYANNFMSSGYGSLPWKLPEMIKDGPVRAIVRVETDETEAHLSLSGRSAKFAGKVSREIILYRRQPFVEVKETIRVKKAREETYRMIFLFPLLPSGTAREWDKEEMLVPVGKKVVRVRMEDKRMYNKTNPERGWIAFANPEEKTGMAVFFQEKNASVSAGLYQSSDERYRKKIEEEKVAWFRKWLPAYLAVDYREKIFDGSILRHRFGAFILSGEKPEVIPVIYDLLWGNGVTKCLSFGFPQEHKE
;
A
#
# COMPACT_ATOMS: atom_id res chain seq x y z
N MET A 1 -37.07 -20.77 -31.22
CA MET A 1 -36.57 -20.87 -29.82
C MET A 1 -35.68 -22.08 -29.54
N VAL A 2 -35.87 -23.25 -30.16
CA VAL A 2 -35.05 -24.45 -29.87
C VAL A 2 -33.60 -24.38 -30.41
N ALA A 3 -33.36 -23.70 -31.53
CA ALA A 3 -32.03 -23.62 -32.14
C ALA A 3 -31.05 -22.67 -31.42
N GLN A 4 -31.56 -21.64 -30.75
CA GLN A 4 -30.75 -20.64 -30.03
C GLN A 4 -30.16 -21.23 -28.74
N ASN A 5 -30.95 -22.08 -28.07
CA ASN A 5 -30.57 -22.83 -26.87
C ASN A 5 -29.45 -23.87 -27.16
N ARG A 6 -29.33 -24.35 -28.41
CA ARG A 6 -28.28 -25.30 -28.81
C ARG A 6 -26.93 -24.62 -29.02
N LYS A 7 -26.90 -23.41 -29.57
CA LYS A 7 -25.65 -22.63 -29.74
C LYS A 7 -25.08 -22.18 -28.40
N GLU A 8 -25.94 -21.78 -27.48
CA GLU A 8 -25.56 -21.39 -26.13
C GLU A 8 -24.98 -22.56 -25.33
N LYS A 9 -25.57 -23.76 -25.43
CA LYS A 9 -25.00 -25.00 -24.87
C LYS A 9 -23.65 -25.38 -25.45
N ILE A 10 -23.45 -25.21 -26.77
CA ILE A 10 -22.16 -25.47 -27.42
C ILE A 10 -21.10 -24.48 -26.94
N PHE A 11 -21.47 -23.21 -26.77
CA PHE A 11 -20.55 -22.18 -26.29
C PHE A 11 -20.17 -22.40 -24.81
N GLN A 12 -21.13 -22.80 -23.97
CA GLN A 12 -20.89 -23.19 -22.58
C GLN A 12 -20.00 -24.43 -22.48
N MET A 13 -20.26 -25.47 -23.28
CA MET A 13 -19.37 -26.63 -23.37
C MET A 13 -17.95 -26.25 -23.78
N HIS A 14 -17.80 -25.37 -24.78
CA HIS A 14 -16.49 -24.93 -25.25
C HIS A 14 -15.74 -24.13 -24.18
N ALA A 15 -16.44 -23.27 -23.44
CA ALA A 15 -15.86 -22.52 -22.32
C ALA A 15 -15.43 -23.44 -21.16
N GLU A 16 -16.22 -24.47 -20.84
CA GLU A 16 -15.90 -25.49 -19.83
C GLU A 16 -14.69 -26.34 -20.23
N VAL A 17 -14.64 -26.75 -21.50
CA VAL A 17 -13.48 -27.44 -22.07
C VAL A 17 -12.23 -26.56 -21.94
N CYS A 18 -12.29 -25.29 -22.34
CA CYS A 18 -11.17 -24.35 -22.21
C CYS A 18 -10.76 -24.08 -20.75
N LYS A 19 -11.69 -24.10 -19.79
CA LYS A 19 -11.41 -23.98 -18.34
C LYS A 19 -10.68 -25.19 -17.78
N SER A 20 -11.11 -26.41 -18.14
CA SER A 20 -10.47 -27.66 -17.68
C SER A 20 -9.04 -27.86 -18.19
N PHE A 21 -8.66 -27.15 -19.26
CA PHE A 21 -7.29 -27.16 -19.80
C PHE A 21 -6.33 -26.10 -19.20
N SER A 22 -6.70 -25.39 -18.13
CA SER A 22 -5.90 -24.30 -17.55
C SER A 22 -4.87 -24.68 -16.47
N GLY A 23 -4.79 -25.97 -16.07
CA GLY A 23 -3.89 -26.44 -15.00
C GLY A 23 -2.48 -26.90 -15.44
N PRO A 24 -1.57 -27.22 -14.48
CA PRO A 24 -0.20 -27.70 -14.74
C PRO A 24 -0.12 -28.96 -15.63
N THR A 25 -1.20 -29.73 -15.68
CA THR A 25 -1.38 -30.88 -16.57
C THR A 25 -1.32 -30.48 -18.05
N ARG A 26 -1.68 -29.23 -18.41
CA ARG A 26 -1.55 -28.69 -19.77
C ARG A 26 -0.10 -28.68 -20.24
N LEU A 27 0.83 -28.26 -19.39
CA LEU A 27 2.26 -28.23 -19.75
C LEU A 27 2.78 -29.64 -19.96
N LYS A 28 2.39 -30.60 -19.10
CA LYS A 28 2.76 -32.02 -19.27
C LYS A 28 2.18 -32.64 -20.54
N VAL A 29 0.93 -32.36 -20.88
CA VAL A 29 0.29 -32.88 -22.11
C VAL A 29 0.87 -32.20 -23.36
N LEU A 30 1.10 -30.89 -23.34
CA LEU A 30 1.73 -30.18 -24.46
C LEU A 30 3.19 -30.56 -24.65
N ASP A 31 3.95 -30.82 -23.57
CA ASP A 31 5.32 -31.33 -23.63
C ASP A 31 5.35 -32.76 -24.16
N PHE A 32 4.36 -33.59 -23.79
CA PHE A 32 4.22 -34.96 -24.33
C PHE A 32 3.85 -34.95 -25.82
N LEU A 33 2.96 -34.05 -26.25
CA LEU A 33 2.56 -33.88 -27.65
C LEU A 33 3.70 -33.27 -28.49
N ARG A 34 4.41 -32.26 -27.97
CA ARG A 34 5.61 -31.68 -28.62
C ARG A 34 6.77 -32.67 -28.70
N GLY A 35 6.95 -33.51 -27.68
CA GLY A 35 7.92 -34.60 -27.70
C GLY A 35 7.60 -35.66 -28.78
N GLY A 36 6.32 -35.85 -29.11
CA GLY A 36 5.86 -36.73 -30.18
C GLY A 36 6.08 -36.19 -31.59
N GLU A 37 6.06 -34.87 -31.80
CA GLU A 37 6.25 -34.24 -33.12
C GLU A 37 7.70 -34.28 -33.63
N MET A 38 8.70 -34.50 -32.76
CA MET A 38 10.10 -34.58 -33.18
C MET A 38 10.51 -35.94 -33.77
N ASN A 39 9.67 -36.97 -33.66
CA ASN A 39 9.92 -38.26 -34.32
C ASN A 39 9.17 -38.32 -35.66
N LYS A 40 9.84 -37.87 -36.73
CA LYS A 40 9.44 -38.09 -38.13
C LYS A 40 9.51 -39.59 -38.47
N GLY A 41 8.49 -40.33 -38.08
CA GLY A 41 8.44 -41.78 -38.26
C GLY A 41 7.08 -42.39 -37.94
N GLY A 42 6.05 -41.93 -38.66
CA GLY A 42 4.78 -42.61 -38.90
C GLY A 42 4.22 -43.54 -37.82
N ARG A 43 3.74 -43.00 -36.69
CA ARG A 43 2.80 -43.69 -35.77
C ARG A 43 1.91 -42.69 -35.00
N PHE A 44 1.16 -41.84 -35.71
CA PHE A 44 0.22 -40.89 -35.06
C PHE A 44 -1.17 -41.50 -34.79
N LEU A 45 -1.53 -42.58 -35.49
CA LEU A 45 -2.83 -43.24 -35.37
C LEU A 45 -3.09 -44.01 -34.05
N PRO A 46 -2.10 -44.63 -33.37
CA PRO A 46 -2.39 -45.43 -32.17
C PRO A 46 -2.73 -44.59 -30.93
N VAL A 47 -2.19 -43.36 -30.81
CA VAL A 47 -2.38 -42.50 -29.62
C VAL A 47 -3.76 -41.85 -29.62
N LEU A 48 -4.26 -41.46 -30.79
CA LEU A 48 -5.63 -40.93 -30.94
C LEU A 48 -6.68 -42.01 -30.68
N LEU A 49 -6.40 -43.27 -31.07
CA LEU A 49 -7.28 -44.41 -30.79
C LEU A 49 -7.26 -44.80 -29.30
N LEU A 50 -6.11 -44.68 -28.62
CA LEU A 50 -6.03 -44.92 -27.17
C LEU A 50 -6.83 -43.88 -26.37
N LEU A 51 -6.86 -42.62 -26.80
CA LEU A 51 -7.68 -41.56 -26.18
C LEU A 51 -9.19 -41.74 -26.41
N LEU A 52 -9.58 -42.44 -27.48
CA LEU A 52 -10.99 -42.77 -27.78
C LEU A 52 -11.48 -44.06 -27.11
N LEU A 53 -10.57 -44.98 -26.75
CA LEU A 53 -10.90 -46.28 -26.15
C LEU A 53 -10.79 -46.32 -24.62
N PHE A 54 -10.19 -45.31 -23.99
CA PHE A 54 -10.43 -45.08 -22.57
C PHE A 54 -11.78 -44.37 -22.44
N PRO A 55 -12.83 -45.01 -21.89
CA PRO A 55 -13.94 -44.25 -21.38
C PRO A 55 -13.34 -43.40 -20.26
N PHE A 56 -12.99 -42.16 -20.57
CA PHE A 56 -13.03 -41.13 -19.56
C PHE A 56 -14.48 -41.15 -19.09
N THR A 57 -14.73 -41.92 -18.03
CA THR A 57 -15.66 -41.51 -17.00
C THR A 57 -15.11 -40.18 -16.51
N PHE A 58 -15.32 -39.13 -17.30
CA PHE A 58 -15.70 -37.85 -16.75
C PHE A 58 -16.92 -38.22 -15.91
N SER A 59 -16.67 -38.61 -14.65
CA SER A 59 -17.53 -38.14 -13.59
C SER A 59 -17.75 -36.70 -13.98
N ALA A 60 -18.97 -36.38 -14.41
CA ALA A 60 -19.42 -35.02 -14.38
C ALA A 60 -19.19 -34.66 -12.91
N SER A 61 -17.99 -34.15 -12.61
CA SER A 61 -17.74 -33.32 -11.47
C SER A 61 -18.76 -32.24 -11.72
N SER A 62 -19.94 -32.42 -11.11
CA SER A 62 -20.90 -31.36 -10.95
C SER A 62 -20.01 -30.20 -10.53
N ALA A 63 -20.06 -29.11 -11.29
CA ALA A 63 -19.42 -27.90 -10.85
C ALA A 63 -19.95 -27.71 -9.43
N ASN A 64 -19.14 -28.03 -8.43
CA ASN A 64 -19.52 -27.87 -7.04
C ASN A 64 -20.03 -26.45 -6.98
N LYS A 65 -21.29 -26.27 -6.53
CA LYS A 65 -21.88 -24.94 -6.45
C LYS A 65 -20.82 -24.03 -5.85
N TRP A 66 -20.36 -23.04 -6.61
CA TRP A 66 -19.31 -22.13 -6.15
C TRP A 66 -19.82 -21.30 -4.96
N TRP A 67 -21.15 -21.26 -4.78
CA TRP A 67 -21.81 -20.76 -3.58
C TRP A 67 -22.14 -21.92 -2.63
N ASN A 68 -21.73 -21.79 -1.38
CA ASN A 68 -22.15 -22.67 -0.30
C ASN A 68 -23.62 -22.39 0.03
N GLU A 69 -24.48 -23.40 0.05
CA GLU A 69 -25.91 -23.29 0.42
C GLU A 69 -26.10 -22.66 1.80
N ASN A 70 -25.07 -22.74 2.66
CA ASN A 70 -25.08 -22.16 4.00
C ASN A 70 -24.83 -20.63 4.05
N TRP A 71 -24.69 -19.93 2.92
CA TRP A 71 -24.58 -18.46 2.90
C TRP A 71 -25.95 -17.81 2.94
N THR A 72 -26.26 -17.09 4.03
CA THR A 72 -27.58 -16.48 4.23
C THR A 72 -27.81 -15.24 3.37
N TYR A 73 -26.78 -14.41 3.21
CA TYR A 73 -26.90 -13.12 2.54
C TYR A 73 -25.77 -12.90 1.54
N ARG A 74 -26.09 -12.18 0.47
CA ARG A 74 -25.12 -11.61 -0.45
C ARG A 74 -25.42 -10.16 -0.80
N VAL A 75 -24.38 -9.39 -1.08
CA VAL A 75 -24.46 -8.01 -1.54
C VAL A 75 -23.58 -7.87 -2.77
N GLU A 76 -24.14 -7.33 -3.86
CA GLU A 76 -23.38 -6.98 -5.05
C GLU A 76 -22.48 -5.76 -4.74
N LEU A 77 -21.21 -5.86 -5.09
CA LEU A 77 -20.21 -4.81 -5.00
C LEU A 77 -19.78 -4.44 -6.41
N THR A 78 -20.18 -3.25 -6.85
CA THR A 78 -20.02 -2.84 -8.24
C THR A 78 -19.06 -1.68 -8.34
N PHE A 79 -17.98 -1.86 -9.09
CA PHE A 79 -16.97 -0.84 -9.34
C PHE A 79 -17.19 -0.23 -10.72
N ARG A 80 -17.52 1.07 -10.73
CA ARG A 80 -17.55 1.89 -11.95
C ARG A 80 -16.36 2.82 -11.93
N ALA A 81 -15.29 2.42 -12.59
CA ALA A 81 -14.11 3.25 -12.75
C ALA A 81 -14.50 4.60 -13.37
N LYS A 82 -13.99 5.69 -12.77
CA LYS A 82 -13.91 6.97 -13.51
C LYS A 82 -12.80 6.85 -14.54
N GLU A 83 -12.88 7.66 -15.61
CA GLU A 83 -11.89 7.68 -16.69
C GLU A 83 -10.45 7.55 -16.18
N GLY A 84 -9.75 6.52 -16.64
CA GLY A 84 -8.34 6.27 -16.32
C GLY A 84 -8.08 5.41 -15.08
N LEU A 85 -9.06 5.14 -14.20
CA LEU A 85 -8.88 4.29 -13.03
C LEU A 85 -8.96 2.81 -13.41
N SER A 86 -7.83 2.20 -13.82
CA SER A 86 -7.73 0.74 -13.95
C SER A 86 -6.47 0.20 -13.27
N GLY A 87 -6.55 -1.05 -12.84
CA GLY A 87 -5.43 -1.73 -12.20
C GLY A 87 -5.80 -3.13 -11.73
N LYS A 88 -4.78 -3.91 -11.41
CA LYS A 88 -4.93 -5.24 -10.83
C LYS A 88 -4.57 -5.23 -9.36
N ASP A 89 -5.17 -6.14 -8.60
CA ASP A 89 -4.92 -6.33 -7.17
C ASP A 89 -5.02 -5.00 -6.37
N ILE A 90 -5.93 -4.09 -6.75
CA ILE A 90 -6.08 -2.79 -6.10
C ILE A 90 -6.74 -2.98 -4.73
N PRO A 91 -6.12 -2.50 -3.63
CA PRO A 91 -6.69 -2.66 -2.30
C PRO A 91 -7.98 -1.85 -2.15
N VAL A 92 -9.05 -2.54 -1.74
CA VAL A 92 -10.34 -1.97 -1.36
C VAL A 92 -10.44 -2.01 0.15
N VAL A 93 -10.58 -0.85 0.79
CA VAL A 93 -10.75 -0.73 2.25
C VAL A 93 -12.14 -0.18 2.56
N ILE A 94 -12.98 -0.97 3.23
CA ILE A 94 -14.35 -0.56 3.62
C ILE A 94 -14.44 -0.62 5.13
N THR A 95 -14.73 0.51 5.77
CA THR A 95 -14.99 0.54 7.21
C THR A 95 -16.29 -0.19 7.55
N ALA A 96 -16.34 -0.88 8.67
CA ALA A 96 -17.52 -1.51 9.26
C ALA A 96 -18.74 -0.59 9.30
N GLU A 97 -18.57 0.67 9.73
CA GLU A 97 -19.66 1.65 9.75
C GLU A 97 -20.26 1.89 8.36
N LYS A 98 -19.40 2.07 7.34
CA LYS A 98 -19.84 2.26 5.95
C LYS A 98 -20.57 1.03 5.44
N LEU A 99 -20.07 -0.17 5.75
CA LEU A 99 -20.73 -1.40 5.36
C LEU A 99 -22.12 -1.48 5.98
N TYR A 100 -22.24 -1.29 7.31
CA TYR A 100 -23.53 -1.31 8.01
C TYR A 100 -24.54 -0.31 7.47
N LYS A 101 -24.12 0.93 7.23
CA LYS A 101 -24.99 1.97 6.65
C LYS A 101 -25.52 1.58 5.28
N LYS A 102 -24.79 0.74 4.54
CA LYS A 102 -25.17 0.29 3.19
C LYS A 102 -25.99 -0.98 3.17
N ILE A 103 -25.65 -1.96 4.01
CA ILE A 103 -26.33 -3.27 4.02
C ILE A 103 -27.52 -3.33 4.99
N GLY A 104 -27.57 -2.48 6.02
CA GLY A 104 -28.68 -2.44 6.98
C GLY A 104 -28.82 -3.67 7.90
N ILE A 105 -27.96 -4.68 7.77
CA ILE A 105 -27.98 -5.90 8.58
C ILE A 105 -27.17 -5.68 9.86
N LYS A 106 -27.85 -5.79 11.00
CA LYS A 106 -27.25 -5.79 12.33
C LYS A 106 -26.75 -7.20 12.66
N ASP A 107 -25.74 -7.31 13.53
CA ASP A 107 -25.19 -8.59 14.02
C ASP A 107 -24.52 -9.45 12.95
N LEU A 108 -23.80 -8.81 12.02
CA LEU A 108 -23.01 -9.50 11.01
C LEU A 108 -21.80 -10.20 11.67
N ASN A 109 -21.64 -11.50 11.42
CA ASN A 109 -20.46 -12.21 11.89
C ASN A 109 -19.29 -11.95 10.96
N LEU A 110 -18.25 -11.36 11.51
CA LEU A 110 -17.07 -10.92 10.82
C LEU A 110 -16.33 -11.98 10.03
N TYR A 111 -16.11 -13.10 10.69
CA TYR A 111 -15.31 -14.18 10.15
C TYR A 111 -16.07 -14.95 9.05
N SER A 112 -17.38 -14.69 8.92
CA SER A 112 -18.20 -15.19 7.84
C SER A 112 -18.00 -14.45 6.51
N LEU A 113 -17.37 -13.27 6.47
CA LEU A 113 -17.29 -12.51 5.22
C LEU A 113 -16.48 -13.25 4.16
N ARG A 114 -16.98 -13.23 2.92
CA ARG A 114 -16.28 -13.72 1.72
C ARG A 114 -16.51 -12.78 0.57
N VAL A 115 -15.47 -12.58 -0.24
CA VAL A 115 -15.59 -11.81 -1.49
C VAL A 115 -15.37 -12.76 -2.65
N ILE A 116 -16.33 -12.80 -3.57
CA ILE A 116 -16.29 -13.62 -4.78
C ILE A 116 -16.29 -12.69 -5.98
N ASN A 117 -15.42 -12.91 -6.97
CA ASN A 117 -15.39 -12.12 -8.20
C ASN A 117 -16.48 -12.57 -9.20
N ALA A 118 -16.58 -11.88 -10.34
CA ALA A 118 -17.54 -12.19 -11.39
C ALA A 118 -17.36 -13.60 -11.98
N GLU A 119 -16.15 -14.15 -11.93
CA GLU A 119 -15.84 -15.50 -12.40
C GLU A 119 -16.20 -16.61 -11.41
N GLY A 120 -16.70 -16.26 -10.22
CA GLY A 120 -17.04 -17.20 -9.15
C GLY A 120 -15.85 -17.64 -8.30
N ALA A 121 -14.68 -17.00 -8.44
CA ALA A 121 -13.50 -17.27 -7.64
C ALA A 121 -13.47 -16.41 -6.38
N GLU A 122 -13.07 -17.04 -5.27
CA GLU A 122 -12.89 -16.34 -4.01
C GLU A 122 -11.62 -15.48 -4.04
N VAL A 123 -11.75 -14.27 -3.51
CA VAL A 123 -10.71 -13.25 -3.46
C VAL A 123 -10.18 -13.15 -2.02
N PRO A 124 -8.86 -12.99 -1.84
CA PRO A 124 -8.29 -12.74 -0.52
C PRO A 124 -8.98 -11.58 0.20
N LEU A 125 -9.51 -11.89 1.38
CA LEU A 125 -10.16 -10.95 2.29
C LEU A 125 -9.47 -10.96 3.65
N GLN A 126 -9.42 -9.79 4.26
CA GLN A 126 -8.80 -9.54 5.54
C GLN A 126 -9.71 -8.61 6.36
N ILE A 127 -9.85 -8.91 7.64
CA ILE A 127 -10.51 -8.05 8.62
C ILE A 127 -9.43 -7.49 9.54
N ASP A 128 -9.38 -6.16 9.60
CA ASP A 128 -8.46 -5.43 10.47
C ASP A 128 -9.27 -4.72 11.56
N GLU A 129 -9.26 -5.32 12.75
CA GLU A 129 -9.95 -4.80 13.93
C GLU A 129 -9.19 -3.64 14.55
N LYS A 130 -9.91 -2.64 15.05
CA LYS A 130 -9.36 -1.43 15.67
C LYS A 130 -9.95 -1.17 17.04
N ASP A 131 -9.27 -0.38 17.85
CA ASP A 131 -9.61 -0.14 19.25
C ASP A 131 -10.69 0.94 19.48
N GLY A 132 -11.45 1.33 18.44
CA GLY A 132 -12.39 2.46 18.48
C GLY A 132 -11.72 3.83 18.46
N THR A 133 -10.39 3.89 18.64
CA THR A 133 -9.58 5.10 18.48
C THR A 133 -8.86 5.14 17.14
N GLY A 134 -9.15 4.19 16.24
CA GLY A 134 -8.55 4.12 14.92
C GLY A 134 -7.14 3.51 14.89
N GLU A 135 -6.63 2.95 15.99
CA GLU A 135 -5.41 2.15 16.00
C GLU A 135 -5.74 0.66 15.84
N TYR A 136 -4.93 -0.08 15.09
CA TYR A 136 -5.14 -1.51 14.84
C TYR A 136 -4.87 -2.37 16.08
N GLN A 137 -5.65 -3.43 16.30
CA GLN A 137 -5.44 -4.36 17.40
C GLN A 137 -4.56 -5.53 16.95
N LYS A 138 -3.58 -5.91 17.78
CA LYS A 138 -2.80 -7.13 17.57
C LYS A 138 -3.62 -8.37 17.95
N ASP A 139 -4.28 -8.28 19.10
CA ASP A 139 -5.15 -9.30 19.65
C ASP A 139 -6.60 -8.85 19.41
N PRO A 140 -7.24 -9.29 18.31
CA PRO A 140 -8.59 -8.88 17.97
C PRO A 140 -9.60 -9.21 19.08
N ASN A 141 -10.58 -8.35 19.29
CA ASN A 141 -11.61 -8.53 20.30
C ASN A 141 -12.79 -9.39 19.78
N GLY A 142 -12.80 -9.70 18.48
CA GLY A 142 -13.83 -10.48 17.80
C GLY A 142 -15.18 -9.75 17.69
N LYS A 143 -15.20 -8.47 18.02
CA LYS A 143 -16.36 -7.58 17.88
C LYS A 143 -16.16 -6.75 16.63
N TRP A 144 -17.27 -6.36 16.05
CA TRP A 144 -17.26 -5.52 14.87
C TRP A 144 -17.51 -4.08 15.28
N ASP A 145 -16.41 -3.41 15.58
CA ASP A 145 -16.35 -2.01 15.94
C ASP A 145 -16.50 -1.14 14.70
N ARG A 146 -17.03 0.08 14.86
CA ARG A 146 -17.42 0.93 13.72
C ARG A 146 -16.23 1.30 12.82
N ASP A 147 -15.03 1.36 13.38
CA ASP A 147 -13.79 1.73 12.71
C ASP A 147 -12.97 0.55 12.17
N ASP A 148 -13.43 -0.69 12.39
CA ASP A 148 -12.85 -1.89 11.77
C ASP A 148 -12.88 -1.78 10.24
N GLU A 149 -11.94 -2.46 9.58
CA GLU A 149 -11.79 -2.40 8.13
C GLU A 149 -11.92 -3.80 7.50
N VAL A 150 -12.81 -3.93 6.52
CA VAL A 150 -12.78 -5.01 5.52
C VAL A 150 -11.81 -4.61 4.42
N VAL A 151 -10.85 -5.48 4.15
CA VAL A 151 -9.83 -5.26 3.14
C VAL A 151 -9.82 -6.44 2.17
N PHE A 152 -9.91 -6.16 0.89
CA PHE A 152 -9.74 -7.16 -0.17
C PHE A 152 -9.07 -6.52 -1.39
N SER A 153 -8.63 -7.32 -2.35
CA SER A 153 -8.04 -6.84 -3.60
C SER A 153 -9.06 -6.91 -4.73
N ALA A 154 -9.17 -5.86 -5.54
CA ALA A 154 -10.04 -5.85 -6.71
C ALA A 154 -9.24 -5.56 -7.98
N ASP A 155 -9.57 -6.26 -9.04
CA ASP A 155 -9.22 -5.87 -10.39
C ASP A 155 -10.26 -4.85 -10.83
N ILE A 156 -9.80 -3.71 -11.34
CA ILE A 156 -10.66 -2.62 -11.78
C ILE A 156 -10.35 -2.36 -13.24
N ASP A 157 -11.35 -2.54 -14.09
CA ASP A 157 -11.28 -2.20 -15.50
C ASP A 157 -11.84 -0.78 -15.72
N LYS A 158 -11.15 0.02 -16.54
CA LYS A 158 -11.58 1.40 -16.86
C LYS A 158 -12.73 1.41 -17.87
N ASP A 159 -12.85 0.35 -18.67
CA ASP A 159 -13.79 0.26 -19.79
C ASP A 159 -15.01 -0.61 -19.45
N LYS A 160 -14.99 -1.27 -18.28
CA LYS A 160 -16.04 -2.22 -17.87
C LYS A 160 -16.38 -2.06 -16.41
N GLU A 161 -17.67 -2.14 -16.14
CA GLU A 161 -18.16 -2.35 -14.79
C GLU A 161 -17.61 -3.68 -14.26
N THR A 162 -16.93 -3.65 -13.11
CA THR A 162 -16.44 -4.86 -12.46
C THR A 162 -17.32 -5.19 -11.27
N VAL A 163 -17.78 -6.44 -11.19
CA VAL A 163 -18.72 -6.90 -10.17
C VAL A 163 -18.06 -7.91 -9.27
N TYR A 164 -18.25 -7.72 -7.96
CA TYR A 164 -17.91 -8.66 -6.90
C TYR A 164 -19.15 -8.93 -6.07
N TRP A 165 -19.10 -10.01 -5.28
CA TRP A 165 -20.16 -10.40 -4.37
C TRP A 165 -19.58 -10.55 -2.97
N LEU A 166 -20.14 -9.82 -2.02
CA LEU A 166 -19.85 -9.99 -0.60
C LEU A 166 -20.88 -10.95 0.00
N TYR A 167 -20.46 -12.15 0.33
CA TYR A 167 -21.26 -13.15 1.03
C TYR A 167 -21.00 -13.11 2.54
N PHE A 168 -22.03 -13.36 3.33
CA PHE A 168 -21.91 -13.46 4.78
C PHE A 168 -23.09 -14.24 5.38
N ARG A 169 -22.92 -14.67 6.62
CA ARG A 169 -23.94 -15.33 7.42
C ARG A 169 -23.89 -14.85 8.87
N LYS A 170 -24.96 -15.11 9.63
CA LYS A 170 -24.99 -14.80 11.07
C LYS A 170 -24.16 -15.78 11.90
N ALA A 171 -24.08 -17.03 11.46
CA ALA A 171 -23.32 -18.06 12.14
C ALA A 171 -21.80 -17.87 11.94
N PHE A 172 -21.02 -18.17 12.97
CA PHE A 172 -19.55 -18.14 12.88
C PHE A 172 -19.06 -19.07 11.76
N SER A 173 -18.15 -18.56 10.94
CA SER A 173 -17.34 -19.33 9.99
C SER A 173 -15.91 -18.88 10.19
N PRO A 174 -14.90 -19.75 10.32
CA PRO A 174 -13.52 -19.29 10.28
C PRO A 174 -13.24 -18.65 8.91
N LEU A 175 -12.43 -17.58 8.86
CA LEU A 175 -11.94 -17.07 7.57
C LEU A 175 -11.09 -18.16 6.89
N PRO A 176 -11.12 -18.28 5.56
CA PRO A 176 -10.27 -19.23 4.88
C PRO A 176 -8.82 -18.74 4.94
N GLU A 177 -7.91 -19.70 4.95
CA GLU A 177 -6.50 -19.39 4.81
C GLU A 177 -6.22 -19.09 3.33
N TYR A 178 -5.82 -17.85 3.07
CA TYR A 178 -5.32 -17.48 1.75
C TYR A 178 -3.80 -17.56 1.75
N PRO A 179 -3.17 -17.93 0.62
CA PRO A 179 -1.73 -17.85 0.51
C PRO A 179 -1.26 -16.41 0.76
N GLY A 180 -0.36 -16.27 1.73
CA GLY A 180 0.28 -15.00 2.06
C GLY A 180 1.00 -14.44 0.84
N GLY A 181 0.93 -13.12 0.67
CA GLY A 181 1.63 -12.40 -0.40
C GLY A 181 2.71 -11.46 0.12
N ILE A 182 2.91 -11.42 1.44
CA ILE A 182 3.84 -10.54 2.13
C ILE A 182 4.64 -11.42 3.08
N THR A 183 5.95 -11.21 3.13
CA THR A 183 6.83 -11.88 4.08
C THR A 183 7.46 -10.84 5.01
N ALA A 184 7.66 -11.24 6.26
CA ALA A 184 8.28 -10.42 7.28
C ALA A 184 9.48 -11.15 7.88
N GLU A 185 10.64 -10.48 7.93
CA GLU A 185 11.88 -11.06 8.48
C GLU A 185 12.47 -10.15 9.55
N ARG A 186 12.84 -10.74 10.70
CA ARG A 186 13.58 -10.04 11.75
C ARG A 186 15.06 -10.00 11.39
N ILE A 187 15.62 -8.80 11.39
CA ILE A 187 17.01 -8.59 11.01
C ILE A 187 17.80 -8.11 12.23
N VAL A 188 19.01 -8.65 12.39
CA VAL A 188 20.01 -8.05 13.28
C VAL A 188 20.63 -6.88 12.53
N PRO A 189 20.41 -5.62 12.98
CA PRO A 189 20.81 -4.44 12.23
C PRO A 189 22.33 -4.34 12.06
N ASP A 190 22.75 -4.00 10.85
CA ASP A 190 24.15 -3.76 10.49
C ASP A 190 24.27 -2.55 9.53
N ARG A 191 25.49 -2.25 9.06
CA ARG A 191 25.73 -1.09 8.15
C ARG A 191 24.99 -1.21 6.82
N ASP A 192 24.79 -2.41 6.31
CA ASP A 192 24.15 -2.66 5.02
C ASP A 192 22.64 -2.84 5.15
N ARG A 193 22.18 -3.31 6.31
CA ARG A 193 20.77 -3.52 6.67
C ARG A 193 20.44 -2.73 7.93
N PRO A 194 20.22 -1.41 7.82
CA PRO A 194 20.03 -0.55 8.97
C PRO A 194 18.58 -0.56 9.48
N TYR A 195 18.02 -1.74 9.72
CA TYR A 195 16.63 -1.97 10.12
C TYR A 195 16.50 -3.24 10.98
N ASP A 196 15.41 -3.34 11.74
CA ASP A 196 15.11 -4.46 12.65
C ASP A 196 14.07 -5.43 12.05
N LEU A 197 13.31 -4.96 11.07
CA LEU A 197 12.27 -5.73 10.39
C LEU A 197 12.28 -5.41 8.90
N GLU A 198 12.34 -6.45 8.07
CA GLU A 198 12.13 -6.35 6.63
C GLU A 198 10.72 -6.82 6.28
N LEU A 199 10.02 -6.09 5.43
CA LEU A 199 8.78 -6.51 4.80
C LEU A 199 8.95 -6.53 3.29
N THR A 200 8.47 -7.58 2.62
CA THR A 200 8.41 -7.62 1.16
C THR A 200 7.11 -8.20 0.66
N ASN A 201 6.58 -7.63 -0.43
CA ASN A 201 5.38 -8.12 -1.11
C ASN A 201 5.67 -8.70 -2.51
N GLY A 202 6.95 -8.95 -2.80
CA GLY A 202 7.45 -9.41 -4.10
C GLY A 202 7.76 -8.29 -5.11
N ASP A 203 7.11 -7.13 -5.04
CA ASP A 203 7.43 -5.95 -5.88
C ASP A 203 8.24 -4.90 -5.08
N LEU A 204 7.80 -4.63 -3.85
CA LEU A 204 8.36 -3.63 -2.93
C LEU A 204 8.87 -4.32 -1.66
N THR A 205 10.06 -3.91 -1.23
CA THR A 205 10.69 -4.30 0.03
C THR A 205 10.99 -3.05 0.85
N ILE A 206 10.62 -3.06 2.13
CA ILE A 206 10.89 -1.98 3.06
C ILE A 206 11.59 -2.50 4.30
N GLY A 207 12.56 -1.72 4.80
CA GLY A 207 13.23 -1.96 6.08
C GLY A 207 12.73 -0.97 7.12
N ILE A 208 12.33 -1.47 8.29
CA ILE A 208 11.75 -0.68 9.39
C ILE A 208 12.69 -0.76 10.59
N ARG A 209 13.10 0.41 11.10
CA ARG A 209 13.96 0.56 12.27
C ARG A 209 13.14 0.92 13.51
N GLY A 210 13.40 0.24 14.61
CA GLY A 210 12.87 0.57 15.94
C GLY A 210 13.93 1.16 16.87
N LYS A 211 14.00 0.62 18.09
CA LYS A 211 14.92 1.06 19.16
C LYS A 211 16.40 0.93 18.76
N SER A 212 17.20 1.95 19.08
CA SER A 212 18.66 1.82 19.06
C SER A 212 19.17 1.15 20.33
N THR A 213 20.06 0.17 20.17
CA THR A 213 20.75 -0.48 21.29
C THR A 213 21.98 0.33 21.71
N VAL A 214 22.47 0.16 22.93
CA VAL A 214 23.64 0.93 23.44
C VAL A 214 24.92 0.67 22.63
N LYS A 215 24.98 -0.46 21.92
CA LYS A 215 26.06 -0.84 20.98
C LYS A 215 25.62 -0.73 19.51
N ASP A 216 24.75 0.22 19.20
CA ASP A 216 24.23 0.37 17.83
C ASP A 216 25.31 0.91 16.88
N PRO A 217 25.77 0.13 15.88
CA PRO A 217 26.74 0.59 14.89
C PRO A 217 26.18 1.71 13.99
N LEU A 218 24.88 2.02 14.13
CA LEU A 218 24.11 2.96 13.32
C LEU A 218 23.65 4.18 14.11
N LYS A 219 24.42 4.62 15.11
CA LYS A 219 24.10 5.80 15.93
C LYS A 219 23.67 6.98 15.04
N GLY A 220 22.41 7.40 15.20
CA GLY A 220 21.83 8.49 14.43
C GLY A 220 20.92 8.08 13.27
N VAL A 221 20.86 6.79 12.91
CA VAL A 221 19.90 6.26 11.91
C VAL A 221 18.47 6.36 12.44
N GLY A 222 17.52 6.64 11.53
CA GLY A 222 16.14 7.02 11.82
C GLY A 222 15.33 5.95 12.56
N GLN A 223 15.32 5.99 13.88
CA GLN A 223 14.49 5.14 14.72
C GLN A 223 12.99 5.47 14.56
N GLY A 224 12.16 4.43 14.59
CA GLY A 224 10.71 4.53 14.41
C GLY A 224 10.27 4.71 12.96
N ARG A 225 11.10 4.38 11.97
CA ARG A 225 10.92 4.83 10.57
C ARG A 225 11.25 3.73 9.58
N ILE A 226 10.88 3.98 8.33
CA ILE A 226 11.38 3.22 7.18
C ILE A 226 12.80 3.71 6.86
N THR A 227 13.77 2.82 6.88
CA THR A 227 15.19 3.10 6.60
C THR A 227 15.69 2.45 5.32
N MET A 228 14.87 1.65 4.65
CA MET A 228 15.17 1.10 3.34
C MET A 228 13.88 1.01 2.53
N ILE A 229 13.96 1.33 1.24
CA ILE A 229 12.91 1.05 0.26
C ILE A 229 13.57 0.56 -1.02
N ASN A 230 13.21 -0.64 -1.45
CA ASN A 230 13.64 -1.23 -2.70
C ASN A 230 12.43 -1.69 -3.52
N ARG A 231 12.47 -1.51 -4.84
CA ARG A 231 11.48 -2.09 -5.75
C ARG A 231 12.19 -2.90 -6.81
N LYS A 232 11.86 -4.19 -6.97
CA LYS A 232 12.51 -5.12 -7.91
C LYS A 232 14.05 -5.01 -7.90
N GLU A 233 14.64 -5.18 -6.71
CA GLU A 233 16.09 -5.11 -6.45
C GLU A 233 16.76 -3.74 -6.63
N LYS A 234 16.09 -2.76 -7.25
CA LYS A 234 16.58 -1.38 -7.29
C LYS A 234 16.36 -0.72 -5.93
N LYS A 235 17.42 -0.11 -5.38
CA LYS A 235 17.35 0.60 -4.11
C LYS A 235 16.95 2.04 -4.36
N PHE A 236 15.82 2.47 -3.82
CA PHE A 236 15.30 3.83 -3.97
C PHE A 236 15.65 4.73 -2.78
N PHE A 237 16.06 4.14 -1.67
CA PHE A 237 16.43 4.89 -0.49
C PHE A 237 17.54 4.18 0.27
N ARG A 238 18.68 4.86 0.42
CA ARG A 238 19.74 4.47 1.36
C ARG A 238 20.00 5.65 2.30
N PRO A 239 19.87 5.50 3.62
CA PRO A 239 20.21 6.56 4.57
C PRO A 239 21.73 6.77 4.54
N GLN A 240 22.20 7.74 3.75
CA GLN A 240 23.58 8.22 3.82
C GLN A 240 23.64 9.44 4.76
N GLY A 241 23.82 9.16 6.05
CA GLY A 241 24.12 10.18 7.07
C GLY A 241 22.96 10.51 8.02
N ALA A 242 23.29 11.22 9.10
CA ALA A 242 22.41 11.52 10.23
C ALA A 242 21.09 12.24 9.84
N TYR A 243 21.07 12.96 8.71
CA TYR A 243 19.91 13.70 8.20
C TYR A 243 19.13 12.96 7.10
N ALA A 244 19.73 11.94 6.48
CA ALA A 244 19.08 11.08 5.48
C ALA A 244 18.12 10.06 6.12
N ASN A 245 17.67 10.32 7.34
CA ASN A 245 16.99 9.37 8.21
C ASN A 245 15.50 9.66 8.38
N ASN A 246 14.96 10.70 7.73
CA ASN A 246 13.60 11.15 7.92
C ASN A 246 12.70 10.70 6.76
N PHE A 247 12.51 9.40 6.50
CA PHE A 247 11.52 9.00 5.50
C PHE A 247 10.12 8.96 6.13
N MET A 248 9.20 9.79 5.63
CA MET A 248 7.79 9.87 6.08
C MET A 248 7.65 10.09 7.59
N SER A 249 8.54 10.89 8.18
CA SER A 249 8.57 11.07 9.64
C SER A 249 8.76 12.53 10.03
N SER A 250 8.05 12.93 11.07
CA SER A 250 8.30 14.16 11.80
C SER A 250 9.68 14.09 12.51
N GLY A 251 10.30 15.27 12.64
CA GLY A 251 11.67 15.45 13.18
C GLY A 251 11.83 15.18 14.68
N TYR A 252 11.17 14.15 15.22
CA TYR A 252 11.37 13.70 16.59
C TYR A 252 12.82 13.23 16.76
N GLY A 253 13.65 14.07 17.37
CA GLY A 253 14.98 13.67 17.79
C GLY A 253 14.89 12.63 18.91
N SER A 254 15.67 11.54 18.77
CA SER A 254 15.99 10.57 19.84
C SER A 254 14.86 10.17 20.79
N LEU A 255 13.63 9.95 20.30
CA LEU A 255 12.59 9.35 21.14
C LEU A 255 12.95 7.88 21.44
N PRO A 256 12.58 7.36 22.62
CA PRO A 256 12.81 5.97 22.99
C PRO A 256 11.81 5.06 22.24
N TRP A 257 12.03 4.89 20.93
CA TRP A 257 11.24 3.97 20.12
C TRP A 257 11.42 2.53 20.60
N LYS A 258 10.38 1.72 20.49
CA LYS A 258 10.40 0.27 20.67
C LYS A 258 10.82 -0.41 19.38
N LEU A 259 11.05 -1.72 19.44
CA LEU A 259 11.23 -2.52 18.24
C LEU A 259 9.92 -2.56 17.43
N PRO A 260 9.98 -2.70 16.08
CA PRO A 260 8.78 -2.85 15.28
C PRO A 260 8.02 -4.10 15.71
N GLU A 261 6.70 -4.07 15.70
CA GLU A 261 5.83 -5.17 16.08
C GLU A 261 4.89 -5.50 14.93
N MET A 262 4.75 -6.80 14.62
CA MET A 262 3.72 -7.25 13.69
C MET A 262 2.36 -7.16 14.36
N ILE A 263 1.50 -6.30 13.84
CA ILE A 263 0.11 -6.20 14.30
C ILE A 263 -0.76 -7.15 13.49
N LYS A 264 -0.54 -7.18 12.17
CA LYS A 264 -1.28 -8.05 11.27
C LYS A 264 -0.36 -8.58 10.17
N ASP A 265 -0.37 -9.89 10.00
CA ASP A 265 0.20 -10.55 8.82
C ASP A 265 -0.96 -11.16 8.03
N GLY A 266 -1.51 -10.36 7.12
CA GLY A 266 -2.75 -10.69 6.43
C GLY A 266 -2.57 -10.92 4.93
N PRO A 267 -3.55 -11.57 4.29
CA PRO A 267 -3.43 -12.01 2.90
C PRO A 267 -3.54 -10.87 1.87
N VAL A 268 -3.95 -9.67 2.31
CA VAL A 268 -4.11 -8.47 1.47
C VAL A 268 -3.11 -7.39 1.86
N ARG A 269 -2.81 -7.24 3.15
CA ARG A 269 -1.79 -6.31 3.64
C ARG A 269 -1.20 -6.74 4.97
N ALA A 270 0.05 -6.35 5.20
CA ALA A 270 0.70 -6.46 6.49
C ALA A 270 0.68 -5.11 7.20
N ILE A 271 0.56 -5.12 8.52
CA ILE A 271 0.52 -3.94 9.38
C ILE A 271 1.57 -4.10 10.47
N VAL A 272 2.53 -3.18 10.48
CA VAL A 272 3.58 -3.10 11.50
C VAL A 272 3.40 -1.84 12.32
N ARG A 273 3.51 -1.96 13.65
CA ARG A 273 3.55 -0.81 14.54
C ARG A 273 4.97 -0.57 15.04
N VAL A 274 5.38 0.69 15.08
CA VAL A 274 6.52 1.14 15.88
C VAL A 274 6.04 2.28 16.76
N GLU A 275 6.36 2.25 18.04
CA GLU A 275 5.85 3.23 19.00
C GLU A 275 6.91 3.61 20.02
N THR A 276 6.66 4.71 20.72
CA THR A 276 7.43 5.10 21.91
C THR A 276 6.73 4.64 23.17
N ASP A 277 7.46 4.60 24.29
CA ASP A 277 6.82 4.76 25.60
C ASP A 277 6.27 6.18 25.76
N GLU A 278 5.52 6.43 26.84
CA GLU A 278 5.15 7.80 27.20
C GLU A 278 6.44 8.61 27.45
N THR A 279 6.64 9.65 26.66
CA THR A 279 7.88 10.43 26.65
C THR A 279 7.56 11.91 26.52
N GLU A 280 8.43 12.75 27.07
CA GLU A 280 8.48 14.15 26.66
C GLU A 280 9.14 14.22 25.30
N ALA A 281 8.43 14.76 24.33
CA ALA A 281 8.92 14.98 22.99
C ALA A 281 9.15 16.48 22.76
N HIS A 282 10.33 16.78 22.26
CA HIS A 282 10.70 18.10 21.78
C HIS A 282 10.73 18.05 20.26
N LEU A 283 9.80 18.75 19.61
CA LEU A 283 9.97 19.08 18.20
C LEU A 283 10.64 20.43 18.10
N SER A 284 11.83 20.47 17.50
CA SER A 284 12.49 21.73 17.15
C SER A 284 12.75 21.73 15.65
N LEU A 285 11.92 22.46 14.90
CA LEU A 285 12.23 22.82 13.53
C LEU A 285 11.88 24.29 13.32
N SER A 286 12.87 25.10 12.95
CA SER A 286 12.78 26.54 12.67
C SER A 286 12.38 27.47 13.84
N GLY A 287 13.00 27.29 15.01
CA GLY A 287 13.07 28.34 16.04
C GLY A 287 11.88 28.47 17.00
N ARG A 288 10.83 27.65 16.83
CA ARG A 288 9.79 27.45 17.86
C ARG A 288 9.71 25.96 18.17
N SER A 289 9.91 25.61 19.44
CA SER A 289 9.97 24.23 19.88
C SER A 289 8.71 23.87 20.65
N ALA A 290 7.78 23.17 20.02
CA ALA A 290 6.63 22.67 20.74
C ALA A 290 7.06 21.46 21.59
N LYS A 291 6.67 21.48 22.87
CA LYS A 291 6.91 20.41 23.82
C LYS A 291 5.59 19.77 24.19
N PHE A 292 5.51 18.45 24.09
CA PHE A 292 4.37 17.70 24.63
C PHE A 292 4.89 16.47 25.38
N ALA A 293 4.12 16.03 26.37
CA ALA A 293 4.28 14.71 26.96
C ALA A 293 3.21 13.79 26.36
N GLY A 294 3.60 12.62 25.87
CA GLY A 294 2.66 11.73 25.21
C GLY A 294 3.31 10.51 24.58
N LYS A 295 2.53 9.81 23.76
CA LYS A 295 2.96 8.64 23.00
C LYS A 295 2.89 8.94 21.51
N VAL A 296 3.91 8.51 20.77
CA VAL A 296 3.90 8.51 19.31
C VAL A 296 3.85 7.06 18.84
N SER A 297 2.91 6.74 17.96
CA SER A 297 2.80 5.46 17.28
C SER A 297 2.81 5.66 15.77
N ARG A 298 3.41 4.71 15.06
CA ARG A 298 3.43 4.66 13.60
C ARG A 298 2.99 3.28 13.14
N GLU A 299 1.97 3.24 12.32
CA GLU A 299 1.47 2.03 11.67
C GLU A 299 1.90 2.08 10.20
N ILE A 300 2.77 1.15 9.82
CA ILE A 300 3.33 1.00 8.49
C ILE A 300 2.60 -0.15 7.82
N ILE A 301 1.97 0.14 6.68
CA ILE A 301 1.06 -0.76 5.98
C ILE A 301 1.64 -1.04 4.60
N LEU A 302 1.96 -2.31 4.35
CA LEU A 302 2.41 -2.79 3.04
C LEU A 302 1.27 -3.59 2.40
N TYR A 303 0.82 -3.17 1.22
CA TYR A 303 -0.24 -3.86 0.50
C TYR A 303 0.34 -4.93 -0.42
N ARG A 304 -0.35 -6.06 -0.57
CA ARG A 304 0.07 -7.16 -1.44
C ARG A 304 0.20 -6.69 -2.89
N ARG A 305 1.32 -7.02 -3.55
CA ARG A 305 1.57 -6.76 -4.98
C ARG A 305 1.46 -5.29 -5.43
N GLN A 306 1.43 -4.35 -4.49
CA GLN A 306 1.42 -2.93 -4.81
C GLN A 306 2.78 -2.32 -4.48
N PRO A 307 3.39 -1.52 -5.36
CA PRO A 307 4.61 -0.77 -5.03
C PRO A 307 4.27 0.46 -4.18
N PHE A 308 3.44 0.26 -3.15
CA PHE A 308 2.87 1.29 -2.31
C PHE A 308 2.98 0.91 -0.84
N VAL A 309 3.50 1.84 -0.04
CA VAL A 309 3.51 1.75 1.42
C VAL A 309 2.76 2.94 2.00
N GLU A 310 1.94 2.68 3.01
CA GLU A 310 1.23 3.70 3.77
C GLU A 310 1.79 3.78 5.19
N VAL A 311 1.86 5.00 5.74
CA VAL A 311 2.28 5.25 7.12
C VAL A 311 1.22 6.11 7.79
N LYS A 312 0.69 5.64 8.91
CA LYS A 312 -0.18 6.40 9.80
C LYS A 312 0.60 6.75 11.06
N GLU A 313 0.78 8.04 11.33
CA GLU A 313 1.36 8.53 12.59
C GLU A 313 0.24 9.02 13.51
N THR A 314 0.17 8.46 14.71
CA THR A 314 -0.75 8.89 15.76
C THR A 314 0.05 9.46 16.94
N ILE A 315 -0.34 10.64 17.40
CA ILE A 315 0.27 11.32 18.54
C ILE A 315 -0.81 11.47 19.61
N ARG A 316 -0.66 10.76 20.72
CA ARG A 316 -1.55 10.87 21.88
C ARG A 316 -0.90 11.82 22.88
N VAL A 317 -1.40 13.06 22.90
CA VAL A 317 -0.92 14.11 23.77
C VAL A 317 -1.54 13.92 25.15
N LYS A 318 -0.72 13.62 26.16
CA LYS A 318 -1.16 13.60 27.55
C LYS A 318 -1.14 15.00 28.14
N LYS A 319 -0.07 15.75 27.88
CA LYS A 319 0.09 17.13 28.34
C LYS A 319 0.69 18.01 27.24
N ALA A 320 -0.01 19.07 26.89
CA ALA A 320 0.45 20.11 25.99
C ALA A 320 1.13 21.24 26.78
N ARG A 321 2.27 21.74 26.29
CA ARG A 321 2.90 22.96 26.84
C ARG A 321 2.75 24.18 25.95
N GLU A 322 2.17 24.01 24.77
CA GLU A 322 1.88 25.08 23.81
C GLU A 322 0.49 24.83 23.22
N GLU A 323 -0.19 25.89 22.78
CA GLU A 323 -1.54 25.78 22.20
C GLU A 323 -1.52 25.35 20.73
N THR A 324 -0.43 25.65 20.00
CA THR A 324 -0.30 25.36 18.57
C THR A 324 0.94 24.53 18.32
N TYR A 325 0.75 23.44 17.61
CA TYR A 325 1.76 22.46 17.27
C TYR A 325 2.06 22.52 15.78
N ARG A 326 3.35 22.62 15.44
CA ARG A 326 3.84 22.63 14.06
C ARG A 326 4.62 21.35 13.79
N MET A 327 4.14 20.51 12.89
CA MET A 327 4.79 19.26 12.52
C MET A 327 5.30 19.33 11.10
N ILE A 328 6.60 19.12 10.93
CA ILE A 328 7.21 19.06 9.61
C ILE A 328 7.65 17.63 9.34
N PHE A 329 7.04 17.03 8.32
CA PHE A 329 7.43 15.75 7.76
C PHE A 329 8.36 16.00 6.61
N LEU A 330 9.57 15.45 6.71
CA LEU A 330 10.55 15.53 5.64
C LEU A 330 10.49 14.25 4.82
N PHE A 331 10.79 14.37 3.52
CA PHE A 331 10.95 13.25 2.62
C PHE A 331 12.24 13.54 1.84
N PRO A 332 13.36 12.88 2.18
CA PRO A 332 14.62 13.07 1.48
C PRO A 332 14.48 12.61 0.04
N LEU A 333 14.94 13.46 -0.89
CA LEU A 333 14.78 13.27 -2.33
C LEU A 333 15.98 12.62 -2.98
N LEU A 334 16.72 11.76 -2.25
CA LEU A 334 17.91 11.10 -2.80
C LEU A 334 17.59 9.65 -3.19
N PRO A 335 17.17 9.38 -4.45
CA PRO A 335 17.09 8.03 -4.97
C PRO A 335 18.49 7.46 -5.21
N SER A 336 19.25 7.19 -4.15
CA SER A 336 20.54 6.49 -4.19
C SER A 336 21.68 7.05 -5.08
N GLY A 337 21.41 8.09 -5.89
CA GLY A 337 22.34 8.69 -6.84
C GLY A 337 23.35 9.63 -6.20
N THR A 338 24.43 9.89 -6.92
CA THR A 338 25.43 10.89 -6.49
C THR A 338 24.84 12.29 -6.64
N ALA A 339 25.28 13.27 -5.85
CA ALA A 339 24.80 14.67 -5.92
C ALA A 339 24.95 15.34 -7.31
N ARG A 340 25.57 14.66 -8.28
CA ARG A 340 25.71 15.09 -9.68
C ARG A 340 24.53 14.73 -10.58
N GLU A 341 23.57 13.92 -10.13
CA GLU A 341 22.47 13.41 -10.96
C GLU A 341 21.15 14.18 -10.79
N TRP A 342 21.13 15.25 -9.97
CA TRP A 342 19.92 16.01 -9.67
C TRP A 342 19.42 16.87 -10.82
N ASP A 343 20.30 17.24 -11.75
CA ASP A 343 19.93 17.93 -12.99
C ASP A 343 19.01 17.09 -13.88
N LYS A 344 18.99 15.77 -13.65
CA LYS A 344 18.14 14.81 -14.36
C LYS A 344 16.83 14.51 -13.65
N GLU A 345 16.66 14.93 -12.41
CA GLU A 345 15.42 14.69 -11.65
C GLU A 345 14.39 15.78 -11.91
N GLU A 346 13.15 15.36 -12.10
CA GLU A 346 12.01 16.25 -12.24
C GLU A 346 11.09 16.12 -11.03
N MET A 347 10.69 17.27 -10.48
CA MET A 347 9.61 17.32 -9.51
C MET A 347 8.28 17.48 -10.25
N LEU A 348 7.31 16.65 -9.90
CA LEU A 348 5.98 16.61 -10.49
C LEU A 348 4.98 17.07 -9.43
N VAL A 349 4.24 18.12 -9.73
CA VAL A 349 3.28 18.73 -8.80
C VAL A 349 1.90 18.88 -9.44
N PRO A 350 0.82 18.76 -8.66
CA PRO A 350 -0.51 19.06 -9.13
C PRO A 350 -0.74 20.58 -9.21
N VAL A 351 -1.26 21.04 -10.35
CA VAL A 351 -1.80 22.40 -10.53
C VAL A 351 -3.16 22.28 -11.22
N GLY A 352 -4.25 22.40 -10.47
CA GLY A 352 -5.58 22.03 -10.94
C GLY A 352 -5.64 20.55 -11.30
N LYS A 353 -6.11 20.27 -12.52
CA LYS A 353 -6.17 18.91 -13.09
C LYS A 353 -4.90 18.51 -13.85
N LYS A 354 -3.91 19.41 -13.96
CA LYS A 354 -2.69 19.17 -14.73
C LYS A 354 -1.54 18.72 -13.83
N VAL A 355 -0.66 17.91 -14.39
CA VAL A 355 0.64 17.60 -13.82
C VAL A 355 1.64 18.60 -14.38
N VAL A 356 2.28 19.38 -13.51
CA VAL A 356 3.31 20.34 -13.89
C VAL A 356 4.68 19.79 -13.51
N ARG A 357 5.62 19.87 -14.44
CA ARG A 357 7.03 19.54 -14.23
C ARG A 357 7.74 20.79 -13.73
N VAL A 358 8.38 20.69 -12.58
CA VAL A 358 9.24 21.72 -12.00
C VAL A 358 10.64 21.17 -12.05
N ARG A 359 11.51 21.81 -12.83
CA ARG A 359 12.91 21.41 -12.87
C ARG A 359 13.60 21.88 -11.60
N MET A 360 14.42 21.03 -11.02
CA MET A 360 15.14 21.35 -9.78
C MET A 360 16.15 22.49 -10.00
N GLU A 361 16.69 22.63 -11.22
CA GLU A 361 17.60 23.71 -11.62
C GLU A 361 16.98 25.11 -11.60
N ASP A 362 15.64 25.22 -11.74
CA ASP A 362 14.94 26.51 -11.80
C ASP A 362 14.95 27.24 -10.46
N LYS A 363 15.43 26.60 -9.38
CA LYS A 363 15.43 27.08 -7.98
C LYS A 363 14.05 27.51 -7.46
N ARG A 364 12.98 27.29 -8.24
CA ARG A 364 11.61 27.62 -7.86
C ARG A 364 11.13 26.58 -6.85
N MET A 365 10.99 27.00 -5.60
CA MET A 365 10.34 26.19 -4.59
C MET A 365 8.85 26.08 -4.91
N TYR A 366 8.32 24.86 -4.94
CA TYR A 366 6.88 24.65 -4.86
C TYR A 366 6.47 24.88 -3.41
N ASN A 367 5.83 26.02 -3.13
CA ASN A 367 5.32 26.34 -1.81
C ASN A 367 3.82 26.62 -1.91
N LYS A 368 3.01 25.75 -1.29
CA LYS A 368 1.55 25.83 -1.34
C LYS A 368 0.96 25.52 0.03
N THR A 369 0.24 26.48 0.59
CA THR A 369 -0.65 26.24 1.73
C THR A 369 -1.99 25.71 1.22
N ASN A 370 -2.49 24.65 1.84
CA ASN A 370 -3.69 23.90 1.44
C ASN A 370 -3.63 23.50 -0.05
N PRO A 371 -2.72 22.60 -0.43
CA PRO A 371 -2.62 22.14 -1.81
C PRO A 371 -3.94 21.49 -2.26
N GLU A 372 -4.30 21.71 -3.52
CA GLU A 372 -5.55 21.20 -4.11
C GLU A 372 -5.59 19.67 -4.19
N ARG A 373 -4.40 19.05 -4.22
CA ARG A 373 -4.22 17.61 -4.17
C ARG A 373 -3.04 17.24 -3.27
N GLY A 374 -3.21 16.16 -2.52
CA GLY A 374 -2.28 15.69 -1.51
C GLY A 374 -1.16 14.82 -2.05
N TRP A 375 -0.58 15.17 -3.20
CA TRP A 375 0.53 14.41 -3.77
C TRP A 375 1.58 15.29 -4.41
N ILE A 376 2.83 14.84 -4.35
CA ILE A 376 3.98 15.35 -5.09
C ILE A 376 4.81 14.13 -5.50
N ALA A 377 5.47 14.18 -6.66
CA ALA A 377 6.38 13.12 -7.06
C ALA A 377 7.72 13.63 -7.55
N PHE A 378 8.69 12.73 -7.53
CA PHE A 378 10.03 12.94 -8.06
C PHE A 378 10.29 11.80 -9.01
N ALA A 379 10.75 12.11 -10.21
CA ALA A 379 10.99 11.12 -11.25
C ALA A 379 12.33 11.41 -11.93
N ASN A 380 13.10 10.35 -12.15
CA ASN A 380 14.22 10.33 -13.06
C ASN A 380 13.73 9.69 -14.38
N PRO A 381 13.45 10.49 -15.42
CA PRO A 381 12.93 9.97 -16.68
C PRO A 381 13.95 9.11 -17.44
N GLU A 382 15.26 9.32 -17.25
CA GLU A 382 16.31 8.52 -17.88
C GLU A 382 16.36 7.11 -17.27
N GLU A 383 16.37 7.02 -15.94
CA GLU A 383 16.43 5.75 -15.22
C GLU A 383 15.09 5.03 -15.13
N LYS A 384 14.00 5.74 -15.45
CA LYS A 384 12.62 5.29 -15.27
C LYS A 384 12.36 4.88 -13.82
N THR A 385 12.84 5.70 -12.89
CA THR A 385 12.72 5.51 -11.44
C THR A 385 12.10 6.76 -10.82
N GLY A 386 11.53 6.64 -9.64
CA GLY A 386 11.01 7.78 -8.91
C GLY A 386 10.16 7.38 -7.73
N MET A 387 9.51 8.36 -7.13
CA MET A 387 8.64 8.18 -5.98
C MET A 387 7.58 9.27 -5.96
N ALA A 388 6.32 8.86 -5.80
CA ALA A 388 5.22 9.75 -5.48
C ALA A 388 4.91 9.66 -3.99
N VAL A 389 4.91 10.80 -3.32
CA VAL A 389 4.53 10.95 -1.91
C VAL A 389 3.11 11.46 -1.85
N PHE A 390 2.27 10.75 -1.09
CA PHE A 390 0.89 11.10 -0.80
C PHE A 390 0.77 11.55 0.65
N PHE A 391 -0.09 12.52 0.91
CA PHE A 391 -0.28 13.10 2.23
C PHE A 391 -1.72 13.63 2.39
N GLN A 392 -2.13 13.85 3.63
CA GLN A 392 -3.45 14.43 3.91
C GLN A 392 -3.46 15.93 3.61
N GLU A 393 -4.35 16.38 2.72
CA GLU A 393 -4.40 17.77 2.23
C GLU A 393 -4.81 18.79 3.30
N LYS A 394 -5.75 18.39 4.17
CA LYS A 394 -6.35 19.29 5.15
C LYS A 394 -5.30 19.82 6.13
N ASN A 395 -5.21 21.15 6.24
CA ASN A 395 -4.26 21.88 7.10
C ASN A 395 -2.78 21.68 6.74
N ALA A 396 -2.47 21.13 5.56
CA ALA A 396 -1.11 20.96 5.10
C ALA A 396 -0.59 22.22 4.41
N SER A 397 0.62 22.62 4.76
CA SER A 397 1.47 23.54 4.00
C SER A 397 2.61 22.73 3.41
N VAL A 398 2.74 22.74 2.09
CA VAL A 398 3.76 21.95 1.40
C VAL A 398 4.83 22.87 0.88
N SER A 399 6.08 22.52 1.15
CA SER A 399 7.27 23.18 0.62
C SER A 399 8.17 22.11 0.02
N ALA A 400 8.35 22.12 -1.29
CA ALA A 400 9.19 21.20 -2.01
C ALA A 400 10.21 21.97 -2.84
N GLY A 401 11.48 21.62 -2.69
CA GLY A 401 12.55 22.25 -3.45
C GLY A 401 13.94 21.93 -2.91
N LEU A 402 14.95 22.53 -3.53
CA LEU A 402 16.31 22.52 -3.03
C LEU A 402 16.39 23.43 -1.81
N TYR A 403 16.53 22.85 -0.61
CA TYR A 403 16.78 23.65 0.58
C TYR A 403 18.22 24.15 0.51
N GLN A 404 18.43 25.44 0.33
CA GLN A 404 19.73 26.04 0.63
C GLN A 404 19.76 26.26 2.14
N SER A 405 20.76 25.72 2.84
CA SER A 405 20.86 25.88 4.30
C SER A 405 20.77 27.36 4.64
N SER A 406 19.70 27.76 5.31
CA SER A 406 19.56 29.12 5.84
C SER A 406 20.42 29.33 7.10
N ASP A 407 20.99 28.26 7.66
CA ASP A 407 21.88 28.35 8.82
C ASP A 407 23.28 28.83 8.37
N GLU A 408 23.58 30.07 8.75
CA GLU A 408 24.83 30.77 8.48
C GLU A 408 26.04 30.03 9.08
N ARG A 409 25.87 29.30 10.19
CA ARG A 409 26.94 28.46 10.76
C ARG A 409 27.31 27.30 9.84
N TYR A 410 26.31 26.70 9.18
CA TYR A 410 26.55 25.64 8.20
C TYR A 410 27.19 26.19 6.92
N ARG A 411 26.74 27.35 6.42
CA ARG A 411 27.42 28.01 5.29
C ARG A 411 28.88 28.32 5.62
N LYS A 412 29.14 28.91 6.78
CA LYS A 412 30.48 29.27 7.24
C LYS A 412 31.37 28.03 7.39
N LYS A 413 30.88 26.96 8.01
CA LYS A 413 31.61 25.69 8.13
C LYS A 413 31.92 25.04 6.78
N ILE A 414 30.97 25.07 5.84
CA ILE A 414 31.16 24.57 4.46
C ILE A 414 32.17 25.45 3.69
N GLU A 415 32.16 26.77 3.93
CA GLU A 415 33.10 27.71 3.34
C GLU A 415 34.52 27.53 3.90
N GLU A 416 34.65 27.38 5.21
CA GLU A 416 35.89 27.17 5.98
C GLU A 416 36.55 25.82 5.71
N GLU A 417 35.79 24.72 5.70
CA GLU A 417 36.33 23.37 5.49
C GLU A 417 36.68 23.08 4.01
N LYS A 418 36.46 24.04 3.08
CA LYS A 418 36.71 23.92 1.63
C LYS A 418 36.20 22.60 1.02
N VAL A 419 35.13 22.04 1.57
CA VAL A 419 34.58 20.77 1.11
C VAL A 419 33.82 21.04 -0.19
N ALA A 420 34.55 21.01 -1.32
CA ALA A 420 34.06 21.41 -2.63
C ALA A 420 32.81 20.64 -3.09
N TRP A 421 32.58 19.44 -2.54
CA TRP A 421 31.37 18.64 -2.81
C TRP A 421 30.17 19.02 -1.91
N PHE A 422 30.41 19.52 -0.69
CA PHE A 422 29.37 20.03 0.22
C PHE A 422 28.91 21.46 -0.15
N ARG A 423 29.76 22.20 -0.87
CA ARG A 423 29.52 23.59 -1.29
C ARG A 423 28.32 23.82 -2.20
N LYS A 424 27.66 22.80 -2.74
CA LYS A 424 26.61 23.05 -3.73
C LYS A 424 25.19 22.97 -3.20
N TRP A 425 24.78 22.01 -2.37
CA TRP A 425 23.38 21.92 -1.95
C TRP A 425 23.19 21.05 -0.71
N LEU A 426 22.26 21.41 0.20
CA LEU A 426 21.70 20.39 1.09
C LEU A 426 20.84 19.44 0.23
N PRO A 427 20.67 18.18 0.65
CA PRO A 427 19.70 17.26 0.05
C PRO A 427 18.38 17.99 -0.24
N ALA A 428 17.87 17.81 -1.45
CA ALA A 428 16.53 18.27 -1.76
C ALA A 428 15.56 17.57 -0.79
N TYR A 429 14.61 18.31 -0.25
CA TYR A 429 13.58 17.76 0.63
C TYR A 429 12.21 18.19 0.13
N LEU A 430 11.27 17.27 0.19
CA LEU A 430 9.88 17.62 0.34
C LEU A 430 9.62 17.80 1.84
N ALA A 431 8.98 18.90 2.20
CA ALA A 431 8.49 19.17 3.54
C ALA A 431 6.97 19.33 3.48
N VAL A 432 6.26 18.54 4.28
CA VAL A 432 4.82 18.72 4.53
C VAL A 432 4.67 19.18 5.97
N ASP A 433 4.13 20.38 6.14
CA ASP A 433 3.96 21.07 7.41
C ASP A 433 2.49 21.07 7.82
N TYR A 434 2.18 20.59 9.02
CA TYR A 434 0.84 20.67 9.61
C TYR A 434 0.87 21.61 10.80
N ARG A 435 -0.09 22.54 10.84
CA ARG A 435 -0.32 23.44 11.98
C ARG A 435 -1.63 23.08 12.65
N GLU A 436 -1.57 22.52 13.83
CA GLU A 436 -2.73 22.03 14.57
C GLU A 436 -2.78 22.64 15.97
N LYS A 437 -3.98 22.87 16.50
CA LYS A 437 -4.13 23.23 17.91
C LYS A 437 -4.05 21.96 18.76
N ILE A 438 -3.32 22.02 19.86
CA ILE A 438 -3.18 20.90 20.78
C ILE A 438 -3.57 21.31 22.20
N PHE A 439 -4.12 20.36 22.93
CA PHE A 439 -4.50 20.46 24.34
C PHE A 439 -4.33 19.09 25.00
N ASP A 440 -4.40 19.05 26.33
CA ASP A 440 -4.31 17.81 27.10
C ASP A 440 -5.37 16.80 26.65
N GLY A 441 -4.94 15.59 26.31
CA GLY A 441 -5.80 14.54 25.76
C GLY A 441 -6.02 14.58 24.25
N SER A 442 -5.40 15.52 23.52
CA SER A 442 -5.49 15.55 22.04
C SER A 442 -4.95 14.28 21.40
N ILE A 443 -5.60 13.81 20.33
CA ILE A 443 -5.08 12.73 19.47
C ILE A 443 -4.93 13.27 18.06
N LEU A 444 -3.68 13.47 17.64
CA LEU A 444 -3.34 13.93 16.29
C LEU A 444 -3.09 12.72 15.40
N ARG A 445 -3.55 12.77 14.15
CA ARG A 445 -3.39 11.68 13.19
C ARG A 445 -2.94 12.24 11.85
N HIS A 446 -1.84 11.71 11.36
CA HIS A 446 -1.29 12.03 10.06
C HIS A 446 -1.18 10.77 9.24
N ARG A 447 -1.52 10.89 7.96
CA ARG A 447 -1.47 9.79 7.00
C ARG A 447 -0.51 10.23 5.91
N PHE A 448 0.45 9.37 5.59
CA PHE A 448 1.30 9.48 4.39
C PHE A 448 1.29 8.20 3.57
N GLY A 449 1.57 8.32 2.28
CA GLY A 449 1.77 7.20 1.36
C GLY A 449 3.00 7.43 0.51
N ALA A 450 3.66 6.36 0.08
CA ALA A 450 4.74 6.42 -0.89
C ALA A 450 4.53 5.34 -1.96
N PHE A 451 4.39 5.77 -3.21
CA PHE A 451 4.33 4.90 -4.38
C PHE A 451 5.66 4.98 -5.13
N ILE A 452 6.32 3.85 -5.37
CA ILE A 452 7.61 3.80 -6.05
C ILE A 452 7.42 3.69 -7.55
N LEU A 453 7.87 4.70 -8.30
CA LEU A 453 7.76 4.75 -9.76
C LEU A 453 8.85 3.87 -10.40
N SER A 454 8.45 3.10 -11.40
CA SER A 454 9.27 2.26 -12.28
C SER A 454 8.93 2.50 -13.75
N GLY A 455 8.87 3.78 -14.16
CA GLY A 455 8.67 4.20 -15.55
C GLY A 455 7.23 4.53 -15.91
N GLU A 456 6.33 4.63 -14.92
CA GLU A 456 5.00 5.17 -15.12
C GLU A 456 5.10 6.62 -15.62
N LYS A 457 4.21 6.98 -16.54
CA LYS A 457 4.15 8.36 -17.05
C LYS A 457 3.61 9.30 -15.97
N PRO A 458 4.06 10.57 -15.90
CA PRO A 458 3.59 11.53 -14.90
C PRO A 458 2.06 11.66 -14.81
N GLU A 459 1.37 11.54 -15.95
CA GLU A 459 -0.09 11.65 -16.04
C GLU A 459 -0.84 10.52 -15.31
N VAL A 460 -0.15 9.41 -14.99
CA VAL A 460 -0.70 8.27 -14.25
C VAL A 460 -0.67 8.51 -12.73
N ILE A 461 0.19 9.42 -12.23
CA ILE A 461 0.32 9.67 -10.79
C ILE A 461 -1.00 10.15 -10.15
N PRO A 462 -1.75 11.10 -10.75
CA PRO A 462 -3.10 11.45 -10.27
C PRO A 462 -4.05 10.27 -10.15
N VAL A 463 -3.96 9.32 -11.10
CA VAL A 463 -4.79 8.10 -11.12
C VAL A 463 -4.40 7.18 -9.98
N ILE A 464 -3.10 6.93 -9.78
CA ILE A 464 -2.57 6.13 -8.67
C ILE A 464 -2.95 6.75 -7.32
N TYR A 465 -2.83 8.07 -7.19
CA TYR A 465 -3.27 8.81 -6.01
C TYR A 465 -4.75 8.55 -5.73
N ASP A 466 -5.61 8.68 -6.73
CA ASP A 466 -7.04 8.44 -6.55
C ASP A 466 -7.34 6.97 -6.22
N LEU A 467 -6.62 6.01 -6.82
CA LEU A 467 -6.78 4.57 -6.55
C LEU A 467 -6.37 4.19 -5.11
N LEU A 468 -5.16 4.56 -4.70
CA LEU A 468 -4.53 4.03 -3.48
C LEU A 468 -4.69 4.95 -2.26
N TRP A 469 -4.91 6.25 -2.47
CA TRP A 469 -4.92 7.25 -1.40
C TRP A 469 -6.24 7.97 -1.23
N GLY A 470 -6.73 8.60 -2.30
CA GLY A 470 -7.84 9.56 -2.31
C GLY A 470 -9.22 8.95 -2.08
N ASN A 471 -9.28 7.70 -1.63
CA ASN A 471 -10.49 6.89 -1.50
C ASN A 471 -11.25 6.76 -2.83
N GLY A 472 -10.57 6.87 -3.97
CA GLY A 472 -11.21 6.84 -5.29
C GLY A 472 -11.91 5.51 -5.55
N VAL A 473 -11.27 4.39 -5.20
CA VAL A 473 -11.86 3.05 -5.32
C VAL A 473 -13.16 2.95 -4.52
N THR A 474 -13.15 3.40 -3.27
CA THR A 474 -14.34 3.33 -2.40
C THR A 474 -15.41 4.36 -2.75
N LYS A 475 -15.07 5.41 -3.51
CA LYS A 475 -16.01 6.35 -4.14
C LYS A 475 -16.62 5.80 -5.44
N CYS A 476 -15.92 4.89 -6.13
CA CYS A 476 -16.39 4.19 -7.32
C CYS A 476 -17.16 2.90 -7.00
N LEU A 477 -17.12 2.46 -5.74
CA LEU A 477 -17.85 1.31 -5.23
C LEU A 477 -19.30 1.67 -4.90
N SER A 478 -20.24 1.02 -5.58
CA SER A 478 -21.65 0.96 -5.22
C SER A 478 -22.01 -0.39 -4.61
N PHE A 479 -23.00 -0.38 -3.71
CA PHE A 479 -23.55 -1.58 -3.09
C PHE A 479 -24.93 -1.82 -3.68
N GLY A 480 -25.18 -3.04 -4.14
CA GLY A 480 -26.52 -3.51 -4.45
C GLY A 480 -27.34 -3.70 -3.17
N PHE A 481 -28.61 -4.06 -3.34
CA PHE A 481 -29.44 -4.43 -2.20
C PHE A 481 -29.01 -5.80 -1.64
N PRO A 482 -28.98 -5.97 -0.31
CA PRO A 482 -28.80 -7.29 0.29
C PRO A 482 -29.87 -8.25 -0.21
N GLN A 483 -29.43 -9.39 -0.71
CA GLN A 483 -30.29 -10.48 -1.13
C GLN A 483 -30.17 -11.60 -0.10
N GLU A 484 -31.30 -11.99 0.48
CA GLU A 484 -31.39 -13.21 1.28
C GLU A 484 -31.53 -14.39 0.34
N HIS A 485 -30.68 -15.40 0.50
CA HIS A 485 -30.89 -16.68 -0.17
C HIS A 485 -32.01 -17.41 0.58
N LYS A 486 -33.23 -17.33 0.04
CA LYS A 486 -34.32 -18.23 0.42
C LYS A 486 -34.20 -19.47 -0.46
N GLU A 487 -34.09 -20.63 0.19
CA GLU A 487 -34.17 -21.94 -0.46
C GLU A 487 -35.48 -22.14 -1.22
#